data_AF-A0A147DUV3-F1
#
_entry.id   AF-A0A147DUV3-F1
#
_cell.length_a   1.000
_cell.length_b   1.000
_cell.length_c   1.000
_cell.angle_alpha   90.00
_cell.angle_beta   90.00
_cell.angle_gamma   90.00
#
_symmetry.space_group_name_H-M   'P 1'
#
loop_
_entity.id
_entity.type
_entity.pdbx_description
1 polymer ?
#
loop_
_entity_poly.entity_id
_entity_poly.type
_entity_poly.pdbx_seq_one_letter_code
_entity_poly.pdbx_strand_id
1 'polypeptide(L)'
;MPDSTPSLRFRTPPGWPTPSTDWVDLYEGAEPAAGWTPADDLPPAPAGWVFWVPPRELRRSAARGATVAMVVGAAATLASFLVLGVLWAADGPAVLALAPLIAGVALWVVGVSRHDDAVAAAAGRIRDRSAARRAEALSGPGAAAHADPGQAAAIAAWSAEAWSVPSARPFVEGPPSRVVRRAQRVLLSVTAGGAAVLLVAGTSMSLLPLVPAVEDAAAAAFGSADPGFGGPDDAQVPEWSSDDGHTNVTWLAGDDEWEGTCDATPGDANCDAYEIDTDESCTAVVTVGFFAGEDDEEPSRVEERTVTLTADVPLVLVENYDEAVSDVGDVSCATDGGADTDRVSATQRAEDHVDADAPEGCDEAHCVAFAVTAPADCAAAAVQFRVDAPIGTVDAPHDLAVVTPLRAGKATDVFVGGTRDASDVVAGGVTCRATEDTGSTQSS
;
A
#
# COMPACT_ATOMS: atom_id res chain seq x y z
N MET A 1 -5.46 3.70 -34.39
CA MET A 1 -6.01 3.17 -33.13
C MET A 1 -5.54 4.10 -32.04
N PRO A 2 -6.44 4.71 -31.24
CA PRO A 2 -6.02 5.36 -30.01
C PRO A 2 -5.29 4.31 -29.16
N ASP A 3 -4.14 4.70 -28.65
CA ASP A 3 -3.16 3.80 -28.03
C ASP A 3 -3.59 3.54 -26.58
N SER A 4 -4.02 2.32 -26.28
CA SER A 4 -4.63 1.94 -24.99
C SER A 4 -3.59 1.64 -23.91
N THR A 5 -2.47 2.38 -23.89
CA THR A 5 -1.47 2.21 -22.82
C THR A 5 -1.87 3.13 -21.66
N PRO A 6 -2.12 2.59 -20.44
CA PRO A 6 -2.47 3.39 -19.28
C PRO A 6 -1.40 4.45 -18.96
N SER A 7 -1.81 5.63 -18.52
CA SER A 7 -0.90 6.75 -18.22
C SER A 7 -0.24 6.61 -16.85
N LEU A 8 0.97 7.13 -16.68
CA LEU A 8 1.62 7.19 -15.37
C LEU A 8 0.98 8.29 -14.51
N ARG A 9 0.75 7.99 -13.23
CA ARG A 9 0.24 8.98 -12.27
C ARG A 9 1.38 9.88 -11.80
N PHE A 10 1.24 11.19 -11.98
CA PHE A 10 2.18 12.17 -11.46
C PHE A 10 1.99 12.41 -9.96
N ARG A 11 3.07 12.41 -9.19
CA ARG A 11 3.09 12.79 -7.78
C ARG A 11 3.79 14.13 -7.61
N THR A 12 3.05 15.11 -7.10
CA THR A 12 3.56 16.46 -6.83
C THR A 12 4.25 16.49 -5.46
N PRO A 13 5.53 16.90 -5.35
CA PRO A 13 6.19 17.03 -4.05
C PRO A 13 5.47 17.97 -3.08
N PRO A 14 5.56 17.74 -1.75
CA PRO A 14 4.98 18.62 -0.75
C PRO A 14 5.42 20.06 -0.92
N GLY A 15 4.45 20.96 -0.84
CA GLY A 15 4.67 22.40 -0.99
C GLY A 15 4.89 22.86 -2.44
N TRP A 16 4.93 21.97 -3.43
CA TRP A 16 4.92 22.37 -4.84
C TRP A 16 3.48 22.63 -5.32
N PRO A 17 3.28 23.54 -6.29
CA PRO A 17 1.99 23.68 -6.95
C PRO A 17 1.73 22.49 -7.86
N THR A 18 0.46 22.16 -8.08
CA THR A 18 0.06 21.12 -9.04
C THR A 18 0.34 21.59 -10.47
N PRO A 19 1.06 20.83 -11.31
CA PRO A 19 1.27 21.19 -12.70
C PRO A 19 0.00 21.01 -13.53
N SER A 20 -0.07 21.68 -14.68
CA SER A 20 -1.16 21.51 -15.64
C SER A 20 -1.16 20.11 -16.25
N THR A 21 -2.35 19.64 -16.66
CA THR A 21 -2.53 18.35 -17.32
C THR A 21 -1.68 18.21 -18.58
N ASP A 22 -1.59 19.27 -19.38
CA ASP A 22 -0.76 19.31 -20.59
C ASP A 22 0.73 19.09 -20.27
N TRP A 23 1.21 19.62 -19.15
CA TRP A 23 2.57 19.40 -18.70
C TRP A 23 2.77 17.95 -18.26
N VAL A 24 1.85 17.40 -17.48
CA VAL A 24 1.86 15.99 -17.04
C VAL A 24 1.92 15.06 -18.24
N ASP A 25 1.10 15.28 -19.27
CA ASP A 25 1.05 14.46 -20.48
C ASP A 25 2.34 14.51 -21.33
N LEU A 26 3.00 15.67 -21.36
CA LEU A 26 4.22 15.90 -22.13
C LEU A 26 5.49 15.46 -21.39
N TYR A 27 5.47 15.44 -20.06
CA TYR A 27 6.59 15.03 -19.22
C TYR A 27 6.39 13.67 -18.57
N GLU A 28 5.38 12.92 -18.99
CA GLU A 28 5.05 11.60 -18.49
C GLU A 28 6.27 10.66 -18.36
N GLY A 29 6.57 10.24 -17.14
CA GLY A 29 7.72 9.38 -16.82
C GLY A 29 9.09 10.06 -16.81
N ALA A 30 9.19 11.35 -17.14
CA ALA A 30 10.43 12.14 -17.10
C ALA A 30 10.68 12.65 -15.67
N GLU A 31 11.86 12.37 -15.13
CA GLU A 31 12.22 12.80 -13.78
C GLU A 31 13.03 14.09 -13.79
N PRO A 32 12.82 15.01 -12.84
CA PRO A 32 13.65 16.20 -12.72
C PRO A 32 15.08 15.84 -12.28
N ALA A 33 16.04 16.67 -12.67
CA ALA A 33 17.42 16.57 -12.20
C ALA A 33 17.48 16.69 -10.67
N ALA A 34 18.43 16.00 -10.05
CA ALA A 34 18.60 16.04 -8.60
C ALA A 34 18.76 17.49 -8.10
N GLY A 35 17.92 17.88 -7.14
CA GLY A 35 17.88 19.24 -6.58
C GLY A 35 17.17 20.29 -7.44
N TRP A 36 16.52 19.90 -8.54
CA TRP A 36 15.65 20.79 -9.30
C TRP A 36 14.36 21.06 -8.53
N THR A 37 13.90 22.31 -8.60
CA THR A 37 12.61 22.78 -8.08
C THR A 37 11.92 23.64 -9.15
N PRO A 38 10.57 23.71 -9.17
CA PRO A 38 9.86 24.56 -10.10
C PRO A 38 10.19 26.02 -9.85
N ALA A 39 10.38 26.47 -8.61
CA ALA A 39 10.76 27.85 -8.29
C ALA A 39 11.75 27.91 -7.13
N ASP A 40 12.43 29.06 -7.00
CA ASP A 40 13.51 29.31 -6.04
C ASP A 40 13.07 29.25 -4.57
N ASP A 41 11.81 29.56 -4.32
CA ASP A 41 11.17 29.62 -3.01
C ASP A 41 10.51 28.30 -2.59
N LEU A 42 10.48 27.31 -3.48
CA LEU A 42 9.91 25.99 -3.18
C LEU A 42 10.94 25.09 -2.50
N PRO A 43 10.52 24.25 -1.55
CA PRO A 43 11.40 23.26 -0.95
C PRO A 43 11.88 22.26 -2.02
N PRO A 44 13.11 21.71 -1.89
CA PRO A 44 13.53 20.60 -2.74
C PRO A 44 12.61 19.40 -2.52
N ALA A 45 12.40 18.59 -3.57
CA ALA A 45 11.69 17.34 -3.42
C ALA A 45 12.41 16.43 -2.39
N PRO A 46 11.66 15.69 -1.55
CA PRO A 46 12.23 14.78 -0.56
C PRO A 46 13.22 13.78 -1.16
N ALA A 47 14.18 13.35 -0.34
CA ALA A 47 15.20 12.41 -0.79
C ALA A 47 14.58 11.05 -1.13
N GLY A 48 14.66 10.64 -2.40
CA GLY A 48 14.07 9.38 -2.86
C GLY A 48 12.67 9.51 -3.44
N TRP A 49 12.15 10.72 -3.57
CA TRP A 49 10.86 11.00 -4.20
C TRP A 49 10.67 10.30 -5.54
N VAL A 50 9.49 9.71 -5.74
CA VAL A 50 9.08 9.08 -6.99
C VAL A 50 8.00 9.94 -7.66
N PHE A 51 8.39 10.68 -8.69
CA PHE A 51 7.49 11.59 -9.42
C PHE A 51 6.41 10.87 -10.23
N TRP A 52 6.64 9.61 -10.59
CA TRP A 52 5.78 8.87 -11.50
C TRP A 52 5.53 7.47 -10.97
N VAL A 53 4.26 7.15 -10.75
CA VAL A 53 3.83 5.83 -10.27
C VAL A 53 3.08 5.10 -11.38
N PRO A 54 3.43 3.84 -11.67
CA PRO A 54 2.66 3.04 -12.61
C PRO A 54 1.27 2.75 -12.04
N PRO A 55 0.18 3.00 -12.79
CA PRO A 55 -1.15 2.67 -12.33
C PRO A 55 -1.33 1.15 -12.22
N ARG A 56 -2.38 0.73 -11.50
CA ARG A 56 -2.72 -0.69 -11.29
C ARG A 56 -2.82 -1.45 -12.61
N GLU A 57 -3.45 -0.88 -13.63
CA GLU A 57 -3.57 -1.47 -14.97
C GLU A 57 -2.22 -1.73 -15.64
N LEU A 58 -1.25 -0.84 -15.48
CA LEU A 58 0.09 -1.04 -16.03
C LEU A 58 0.81 -2.19 -15.32
N ARG A 59 0.61 -2.32 -14.01
CA ARG A 59 1.12 -3.43 -13.21
C ARG A 59 0.44 -4.75 -13.59
N ARG A 60 -0.89 -4.76 -13.72
CA ARG A 60 -1.71 -5.94 -14.09
C ARG A 60 -1.54 -6.36 -15.55
N SER A 61 -1.29 -5.43 -16.47
CA SER A 61 -1.04 -5.71 -17.89
C SER A 61 0.35 -6.25 -18.19
N ALA A 62 1.23 -6.31 -17.18
CA ALA A 62 2.51 -7.01 -17.26
C ALA A 62 2.27 -8.47 -17.69
N ALA A 63 3.16 -8.99 -18.53
CA ALA A 63 2.90 -10.18 -19.34
C ALA A 63 2.30 -11.33 -18.52
N ARG A 64 1.11 -11.82 -18.89
CA ARG A 64 0.42 -12.98 -18.26
C ARG A 64 1.34 -14.16 -17.97
N GLY A 65 2.38 -14.36 -18.78
CA GLY A 65 3.38 -15.41 -18.56
C GLY A 65 4.28 -15.22 -17.32
N ALA A 66 4.57 -13.97 -16.92
CA ALA A 66 5.31 -13.67 -15.70
C ALA A 66 4.43 -13.91 -14.46
N THR A 67 3.17 -13.47 -14.50
CA THR A 67 2.18 -13.75 -13.44
C THR A 67 1.95 -15.24 -13.26
N VAL A 68 1.78 -15.99 -14.36
CA VAL A 68 1.64 -17.46 -14.29
C VAL A 68 2.89 -18.11 -13.70
N ALA A 69 4.09 -17.69 -14.10
CA ALA A 69 5.33 -18.23 -13.53
C ALA A 69 5.47 -17.92 -12.03
N MET A 70 5.07 -16.72 -11.61
CA MET A 70 5.04 -16.30 -10.21
C MET A 70 4.07 -17.16 -9.40
N VAL A 71 2.80 -17.27 -9.83
CA VAL A 71 1.76 -18.02 -9.13
C VAL A 71 2.08 -19.52 -9.10
N VAL A 72 2.50 -20.10 -10.23
CA VAL A 72 2.90 -21.52 -10.28
C VAL A 72 4.13 -21.76 -9.40
N GLY A 73 5.06 -20.81 -9.34
CA GLY A 73 6.26 -20.90 -8.52
C GLY A 73 5.94 -20.86 -7.04
N ALA A 74 5.09 -19.92 -6.64
CA ALA A 74 4.56 -19.83 -5.28
C ALA A 74 3.83 -21.14 -4.91
N ALA A 75 2.82 -21.54 -5.68
CA ALA A 75 2.06 -22.76 -5.43
C ALA A 75 2.95 -24.02 -5.33
N ALA A 76 3.95 -24.17 -6.21
CA ALA A 76 4.89 -25.28 -6.15
C ALA A 76 5.79 -25.24 -4.91
N THR A 77 6.21 -24.05 -4.49
CA THR A 77 7.00 -23.85 -3.26
C THR A 77 6.19 -24.29 -2.04
N LEU A 78 4.94 -23.85 -1.96
CA LEU A 78 4.04 -24.14 -0.85
C LEU A 78 3.67 -25.61 -0.76
N ALA A 79 3.29 -26.21 -1.89
CA ALA A 79 3.05 -27.65 -1.97
C ALA A 79 4.29 -28.45 -1.54
N SER A 80 5.48 -28.02 -1.94
CA SER A 80 6.73 -28.68 -1.56
C SER A 80 7.05 -28.50 -0.07
N PHE A 81 6.74 -27.34 0.50
CA PHE A 81 6.92 -27.06 1.93
C PHE A 81 5.96 -27.88 2.79
N LEU A 82 4.70 -27.99 2.39
CA LEU A 82 3.72 -28.87 3.04
C LEU A 82 4.16 -30.34 3.00
N VAL A 83 4.60 -30.83 1.83
CA VAL A 83 5.10 -32.20 1.71
C VAL A 83 6.35 -32.41 2.56
N LEU A 84 7.23 -31.41 2.64
CA LEU A 84 8.41 -31.45 3.52
C LEU A 84 7.99 -31.59 4.99
N GLY A 85 7.02 -30.79 5.45
CA GLY A 85 6.48 -30.85 6.81
C GLY A 85 5.84 -32.19 7.15
N VAL A 86 5.02 -32.75 6.23
CA VAL A 86 4.41 -34.08 6.42
C VAL A 86 5.46 -35.18 6.46
N LEU A 87 6.44 -35.17 5.55
CA LEU A 87 7.53 -36.15 5.54
C LEU A 87 8.37 -36.05 6.80
N TRP A 88 8.63 -34.84 7.30
CA TRP A 88 9.38 -34.62 8.52
C TRP A 88 8.62 -35.15 9.75
N ALA A 89 7.32 -34.86 9.87
CA ALA A 89 6.48 -35.36 10.96
C ALA A 89 6.31 -36.90 10.96
N ALA A 90 6.45 -37.54 9.80
CA ALA A 90 6.32 -38.98 9.62
C ALA A 90 7.65 -39.76 9.65
N ASP A 91 8.76 -39.13 10.04
CA ASP A 91 10.12 -39.70 9.95
C ASP A 91 10.48 -40.21 8.53
N GLY A 92 9.87 -39.61 7.50
CA GLY A 92 10.05 -39.93 6.10
C GLY A 92 11.27 -39.22 5.47
N PRO A 93 11.66 -39.61 4.24
CA PRO A 93 12.80 -39.02 3.56
C PRO A 93 12.49 -37.61 3.03
N ALA A 94 12.52 -36.62 3.92
CA ALA A 94 12.27 -35.19 3.65
C ALA A 94 13.11 -34.61 2.50
N VAL A 95 14.29 -35.20 2.22
CA VAL A 95 15.15 -34.84 1.07
C VAL A 95 14.42 -34.89 -0.27
N LEU A 96 13.40 -35.73 -0.42
CA LEU A 96 12.63 -35.83 -1.67
C LEU A 96 11.82 -34.57 -1.99
N ALA A 97 11.50 -33.74 -0.99
CA ALA A 97 10.76 -32.49 -1.16
C ALA A 97 11.66 -31.26 -1.41
N LEU A 98 12.98 -31.37 -1.21
CA LEU A 98 13.91 -30.25 -1.40
C LEU A 98 14.04 -29.84 -2.87
N ALA A 99 14.14 -30.81 -3.79
CA ALA A 99 14.28 -30.53 -5.22
C ALA A 99 13.09 -29.74 -5.80
N PRO A 100 11.81 -30.12 -5.57
CA PRO A 100 10.68 -29.35 -6.05
C PRO A 100 10.52 -28.01 -5.32
N LEU A 101 10.89 -27.92 -4.03
CA LEU A 101 10.91 -26.65 -3.29
C LEU A 101 11.85 -25.63 -3.94
N ILE A 102 13.08 -26.05 -4.24
CA ILE A 102 14.08 -25.21 -4.91
C ILE A 102 13.58 -24.77 -6.30
N ALA A 103 12.98 -25.68 -7.06
CA ALA A 103 12.40 -25.37 -8.36
C ALA A 103 11.24 -24.35 -8.25
N GLY A 104 10.37 -24.49 -7.23
CA GLY A 104 9.29 -23.55 -6.94
C GLY A 104 9.83 -22.15 -6.64
N VAL A 105 10.78 -22.04 -5.69
CA VAL A 105 11.38 -20.75 -5.31
C VAL A 105 12.06 -20.09 -6.50
N ALA A 106 12.82 -20.86 -7.29
CA ALA A 106 13.47 -20.33 -8.48
C ALA A 106 12.45 -19.81 -9.51
N LEU A 107 11.36 -20.54 -9.73
CA LEU A 107 10.30 -20.12 -10.66
C LEU A 107 9.59 -18.85 -10.16
N TRP A 108 9.32 -18.78 -8.86
CA TRP A 108 8.70 -17.62 -8.23
C TRP A 108 9.56 -16.36 -8.39
N VAL A 109 10.84 -16.45 -8.03
CA VAL A 109 11.82 -15.33 -8.16
C VAL A 109 11.96 -14.89 -9.62
N VAL A 110 12.02 -15.83 -10.57
CA VAL A 110 12.06 -15.50 -11.99
C VAL A 110 10.75 -14.85 -12.44
N GLY A 111 9.61 -15.28 -11.91
CA GLY A 111 8.30 -14.67 -12.13
C GLY A 111 8.27 -13.22 -11.69
N VAL A 112 8.65 -12.93 -10.44
CA VAL A 112 8.73 -11.58 -9.87
C VAL A 112 9.68 -10.70 -10.68
N SER A 113 10.91 -11.17 -10.94
CA SER A 113 11.88 -10.41 -11.72
C SER A 113 11.37 -10.08 -13.12
N ARG A 114 10.70 -11.02 -13.80
CA ARG A 114 10.15 -10.78 -15.14
C ARG A 114 8.93 -9.87 -15.12
N HIS A 115 8.15 -9.92 -14.06
CA HIS A 115 7.02 -9.01 -13.86
C HIS A 115 7.55 -7.57 -13.72
N ASP A 116 8.52 -7.35 -12.85
CA ASP A 116 9.18 -6.05 -12.66
C ASP A 116 9.82 -5.53 -13.95
N ASP A 117 10.55 -6.39 -14.67
CA ASP A 117 11.16 -6.04 -15.94
C ASP A 117 10.10 -5.63 -16.99
N ALA A 118 8.93 -6.29 -16.99
CA ALA A 118 7.85 -5.97 -17.90
C ALA A 118 7.18 -4.63 -17.55
N VAL A 119 6.97 -4.34 -16.27
CA VAL A 119 6.46 -3.05 -15.77
C VAL A 119 7.46 -1.94 -16.08
N ALA A 120 8.74 -2.14 -15.79
CA ALA A 120 9.81 -1.18 -16.10
C ALA A 120 9.93 -0.92 -17.61
N ALA A 121 9.81 -1.96 -18.45
CA ALA A 121 9.79 -1.81 -19.89
C ALA A 121 8.54 -1.08 -20.38
N ALA A 122 7.37 -1.27 -19.74
CA ALA A 122 6.15 -0.55 -20.07
C ALA A 122 6.27 0.94 -19.73
N ALA A 123 6.72 1.27 -18.52
CA ALA A 123 7.01 2.64 -18.11
C ALA A 123 8.08 3.28 -19.01
N GLY A 124 9.09 2.51 -19.43
CA GLY A 124 10.11 2.96 -20.40
C GLY A 124 9.51 3.36 -21.75
N ARG A 125 8.57 2.56 -22.29
CA ARG A 125 7.87 2.91 -23.54
C ARG A 125 7.04 4.18 -23.42
N ILE A 126 6.39 4.39 -22.27
CA ILE A 126 5.64 5.62 -21.98
C ILE A 126 6.59 6.82 -22.00
N ARG A 127 7.72 6.74 -21.29
CA ARG A 127 8.75 7.79 -21.27
C ARG A 127 9.30 8.10 -22.67
N ASP A 128 9.62 7.08 -23.46
CA ASP A 128 10.14 7.29 -24.81
C ASP A 128 9.10 7.97 -25.71
N ARG A 129 7.82 7.60 -25.56
CA ARG A 129 6.70 8.22 -26.29
C ARG A 129 6.49 9.67 -25.85
N SER A 130 6.48 9.95 -24.55
CA SER A 130 6.34 11.32 -24.03
C SER A 130 7.51 12.20 -24.45
N ALA A 131 8.74 11.67 -24.46
CA ALA A 131 9.91 12.36 -24.96
C ALA A 131 9.79 12.72 -26.46
N ALA A 132 9.23 11.82 -27.28
CA ALA A 132 8.96 12.10 -28.69
C ALA A 132 7.88 13.19 -28.87
N ARG A 133 6.75 13.11 -28.12
CA ARG A 133 5.70 14.14 -28.11
C ARG A 133 6.24 15.50 -27.69
N ARG A 134 7.05 15.54 -26.63
CA ARG A 134 7.73 16.74 -26.14
C ARG A 134 8.67 17.33 -27.17
N ALA A 135 9.48 16.51 -27.85
CA ALA A 135 10.36 16.99 -28.91
C ALA A 135 9.57 17.59 -30.07
N GLU A 136 8.43 17.00 -30.46
CA GLU A 136 7.54 17.54 -31.49
C GLU A 136 6.88 18.86 -31.04
N ALA A 137 6.34 18.91 -29.82
CA ALA A 137 5.73 20.12 -29.25
C ALA A 137 6.71 21.30 -29.21
N LEU A 138 7.97 21.03 -28.83
CA LEU A 138 9.04 22.03 -28.74
C LEU A 138 9.65 22.43 -30.10
N SER A 139 9.44 21.65 -31.17
CA SER A 139 10.00 21.92 -32.52
C SER A 139 8.95 22.28 -33.58
N GLY A 140 7.67 22.04 -33.31
CA GLY A 140 6.55 22.21 -34.23
C GLY A 140 5.72 23.48 -34.02
N PRO A 141 4.42 23.48 -34.39
CA PRO A 141 3.51 24.63 -34.25
C PRO A 141 3.35 25.16 -32.82
N GLY A 142 3.65 24.36 -31.79
CA GLY A 142 3.66 24.80 -30.39
C GLY A 142 4.71 25.88 -30.12
N ALA A 143 5.88 25.81 -30.77
CA ALA A 143 6.87 26.89 -30.73
C ALA A 143 6.38 28.19 -31.39
N ALA A 144 5.41 28.10 -32.31
CA ALA A 144 4.83 29.28 -32.97
C ALA A 144 3.78 30.00 -32.10
N ALA A 145 3.19 29.33 -31.10
CA ALA A 145 2.30 29.95 -30.12
C ALA A 145 3.06 30.82 -29.09
N HIS A 146 4.38 30.61 -28.95
CA HIS A 146 5.27 31.35 -28.05
C HIS A 146 6.40 32.01 -28.84
N ALA A 147 6.04 32.80 -29.86
CA ALA A 147 6.93 33.43 -30.84
C ALA A 147 7.79 34.59 -30.30
N ASP A 148 8.29 34.50 -29.07
CA ASP A 148 9.29 35.42 -28.52
C ASP A 148 10.70 34.99 -28.99
N PRO A 149 11.70 35.90 -29.11
CA PRO A 149 12.86 35.72 -29.98
C PRO A 149 13.95 34.73 -29.48
N GLY A 150 13.63 33.84 -28.55
CA GLY A 150 14.53 32.77 -28.12
C GLY A 150 13.78 31.56 -27.56
N GLN A 151 14.11 30.38 -28.08
CA GLN A 151 13.57 29.08 -27.64
C GLN A 151 13.60 28.90 -26.10
N ALA A 152 14.60 29.46 -25.43
CA ALA A 152 14.70 29.44 -23.96
C ALA A 152 13.62 30.27 -23.25
N ALA A 153 13.22 31.41 -23.81
CA ALA A 153 12.15 32.25 -23.24
C ALA A 153 10.78 31.60 -23.39
N ALA A 154 10.54 30.94 -24.53
CA ALA A 154 9.31 30.17 -24.77
C ALA A 154 9.18 28.99 -23.79
N ILE A 155 10.27 28.25 -23.54
CA ILE A 155 10.28 27.15 -22.57
C ILE A 155 10.04 27.67 -21.14
N ALA A 156 10.61 28.82 -20.78
CA ALA A 156 10.39 29.43 -19.48
C ALA A 156 8.93 29.90 -19.30
N ALA A 157 8.35 30.55 -20.31
CA ALA A 157 6.95 30.96 -20.28
C ALA A 157 5.99 29.77 -20.17
N TRP A 158 6.25 28.70 -20.93
CA TRP A 158 5.46 27.48 -20.87
C TRP A 158 5.59 26.77 -19.51
N SER A 159 6.79 26.77 -18.91
CA SER A 159 6.98 26.25 -17.55
C SER A 159 6.25 27.09 -16.50
N ALA A 160 6.24 28.42 -16.66
CA ALA A 160 5.51 29.32 -15.77
C ALA A 160 4.00 29.12 -15.83
N GLU A 161 3.46 28.92 -17.04
CA GLU A 161 2.05 28.59 -17.25
C GLU A 161 1.72 27.21 -16.68
N ALA A 162 2.54 26.20 -16.97
CA ALA A 162 2.34 24.83 -16.50
C ALA A 162 2.25 24.72 -14.98
N TRP A 163 3.14 25.41 -14.25
CA TRP A 163 3.17 25.35 -12.79
C TRP A 163 2.36 26.46 -12.13
N SER A 164 1.71 27.33 -12.90
CA SER A 164 1.04 28.54 -12.41
C SER A 164 1.93 29.43 -11.54
N VAL A 165 3.25 29.41 -11.78
CA VAL A 165 4.25 30.19 -11.03
C VAL A 165 5.05 31.07 -12.00
N PRO A 166 4.99 32.41 -11.90
CA PRO A 166 5.69 33.30 -12.83
C PRO A 166 7.22 33.12 -12.83
N SER A 167 7.79 32.68 -11.71
CA SER A 167 9.20 32.38 -11.52
C SER A 167 9.57 30.94 -11.86
N ALA A 168 8.68 30.17 -12.53
CA ALA A 168 8.96 28.77 -12.77
C ALA A 168 10.19 28.58 -13.66
N ARG A 169 11.09 27.72 -13.21
CA ARG A 169 12.29 27.31 -13.91
C ARG A 169 11.92 26.29 -14.99
N PRO A 170 12.58 26.34 -16.16
CA PRO A 170 12.50 25.27 -17.13
C PRO A 170 12.75 23.91 -16.51
N PHE A 171 11.92 22.92 -16.86
CA PHE A 171 12.16 21.54 -16.45
C PHE A 171 13.48 21.03 -17.01
N VAL A 172 14.33 20.48 -16.13
CA VAL A 172 15.59 19.85 -16.51
C VAL A 172 15.49 18.37 -16.20
N GLU A 173 15.50 17.54 -17.23
CA GLU A 173 15.38 16.09 -17.08
C GLU A 173 16.67 15.50 -16.47
N GLY A 174 16.50 14.70 -15.42
CA GLY A 174 17.51 13.94 -14.71
C GLY A 174 17.59 12.48 -15.15
N PRO A 175 18.55 11.71 -14.62
CA PRO A 175 18.53 10.27 -14.79
C PRO A 175 17.29 9.69 -14.07
N PRO A 176 16.63 8.67 -14.64
CA PRO A 176 15.49 8.05 -13.99
C PRO A 176 15.87 7.40 -12.66
N SER A 177 14.95 7.45 -11.70
CA SER A 177 15.11 6.98 -10.34
C SER A 177 15.35 5.49 -10.36
N ARG A 178 16.26 5.07 -9.47
CA ARG A 178 16.67 3.67 -9.33
C ARG A 178 15.87 2.95 -8.26
N VAL A 179 14.75 3.52 -7.79
CA VAL A 179 14.00 3.01 -6.63
C VAL A 179 13.53 1.57 -6.88
N VAL A 180 13.08 1.26 -8.10
CA VAL A 180 12.71 -0.12 -8.53
C VAL A 180 13.87 -1.13 -8.41
N ARG A 181 15.14 -0.70 -8.49
CA ARG A 181 16.31 -1.60 -8.37
C ARG A 181 16.68 -1.95 -6.93
N ARG A 182 16.13 -1.30 -5.90
CA ARG A 182 16.53 -1.52 -4.50
C ARG A 182 15.86 -2.76 -3.91
N ALA A 183 14.58 -2.97 -4.18
CA ALA A 183 13.85 -4.19 -3.81
C ALA A 183 14.49 -5.45 -4.43
N GLN A 184 14.93 -5.35 -5.69
CA GLN A 184 15.66 -6.44 -6.37
C GLN A 184 16.97 -6.85 -5.66
N ARG A 185 17.68 -5.92 -4.99
CA ARG A 185 18.90 -6.28 -4.24
C ARG A 185 18.58 -7.06 -2.98
N VAL A 186 17.50 -6.71 -2.28
CA VAL A 186 17.06 -7.40 -1.06
C VAL A 186 16.63 -8.82 -1.40
N LEU A 187 15.80 -8.98 -2.44
CA LEU A 187 15.36 -10.29 -2.93
C LEU A 187 16.52 -11.16 -3.45
N LEU A 188 17.50 -10.56 -4.14
CA LEU A 188 18.74 -11.25 -4.55
C LEU A 188 19.61 -11.65 -3.35
N SER A 189 19.66 -10.85 -2.28
CA SER A 189 20.40 -11.23 -1.06
C SER A 189 19.71 -12.34 -0.28
N VAL A 190 18.38 -12.34 -0.21
CA VAL A 190 17.59 -13.41 0.45
C VAL A 190 17.73 -14.73 -0.32
N THR A 191 17.70 -14.69 -1.66
CA THR A 191 17.88 -15.89 -2.50
C THR A 191 19.31 -16.40 -2.52
N ALA A 192 20.32 -15.52 -2.52
CA ALA A 192 21.72 -15.92 -2.34
C ALA A 192 21.96 -16.52 -0.95
N GLY A 193 21.31 -15.97 0.09
CA GLY A 193 21.32 -16.51 1.45
C GLY A 193 20.70 -17.90 1.51
N GLY A 194 19.48 -18.07 0.98
CA GLY A 194 18.78 -19.36 0.94
C GLY A 194 19.52 -20.42 0.13
N ALA A 195 20.08 -20.06 -1.03
CA ALA A 195 20.89 -20.97 -1.85
C ALA A 195 22.19 -21.39 -1.15
N ALA A 196 22.83 -20.47 -0.42
CA ALA A 196 24.01 -20.78 0.39
C ALA A 196 23.66 -21.73 1.54
N VAL A 197 22.55 -21.49 2.25
CA VAL A 197 22.07 -22.37 3.33
C VAL A 197 21.73 -23.76 2.79
N LEU A 198 21.09 -23.86 1.63
CA LEU A 198 20.77 -25.13 0.98
C LEU A 198 22.01 -25.88 0.48
N LEU A 199 23.02 -25.18 -0.05
CA LEU A 199 24.30 -25.78 -0.43
C LEU A 199 25.07 -26.28 0.79
N VAL A 200 25.05 -25.53 1.90
CA VAL A 200 25.66 -25.95 3.16
C VAL A 200 24.91 -27.13 3.78
N ALA A 201 23.58 -27.11 3.83
CA ALA A 201 22.77 -28.22 4.31
C ALA A 201 22.92 -29.48 3.44
N GLY A 202 22.91 -29.33 2.11
CA GLY A 202 23.07 -30.43 1.16
C GLY A 202 24.46 -31.09 1.21
N THR A 203 25.52 -30.31 1.46
CA THR A 203 26.87 -30.84 1.68
C THR A 203 27.03 -31.45 3.07
N SER A 204 26.30 -30.96 4.06
CA SER A 204 26.31 -31.49 5.44
C SER A 204 25.59 -32.84 5.54
N MET A 205 24.52 -33.08 4.78
CA MET A 205 23.79 -34.36 4.80
C MET A 205 24.56 -35.54 4.17
N SER A 206 25.71 -35.29 3.52
CA SER A 206 26.56 -36.37 3.00
C SER A 206 27.49 -36.98 4.05
N LEU A 207 27.54 -36.42 5.28
CA LEU A 207 28.40 -36.86 6.37
C LEU A 207 27.61 -36.82 7.71
N LEU A 208 27.41 -37.98 8.35
CA LEU A 208 26.74 -38.18 9.64
C LEU A 208 27.24 -37.26 10.80
N PRO A 209 26.59 -37.34 11.99
CA PRO A 209 25.62 -36.38 12.52
C PRO A 209 26.29 -35.19 13.26
N LEU A 210 25.97 -33.95 12.89
CA LEU A 210 26.34 -32.76 13.66
C LEU A 210 25.12 -31.85 13.79
N VAL A 211 24.25 -32.18 14.74
CA VAL A 211 23.04 -31.44 15.09
C VAL A 211 23.29 -30.09 15.81
N PRO A 212 24.43 -29.78 16.48
CA PRO A 212 24.54 -28.48 17.16
C PRO A 212 24.84 -27.30 16.24
N ALA A 213 25.65 -27.49 15.19
CA ALA A 213 26.15 -26.36 14.38
C ALA A 213 25.11 -25.82 13.39
N VAL A 214 24.15 -26.65 12.99
CA VAL A 214 23.02 -26.24 12.15
C VAL A 214 21.95 -25.58 13.01
N GLU A 215 21.73 -26.05 14.25
CA GLU A 215 20.85 -25.37 15.22
C GLU A 215 21.40 -24.00 15.60
N ASP A 216 22.71 -23.84 15.84
CA ASP A 216 23.30 -22.54 16.17
C ASP A 216 23.29 -21.57 14.98
N ALA A 217 23.50 -22.07 13.76
CA ALA A 217 23.44 -21.25 12.54
C ALA A 217 22.00 -20.91 12.13
N ALA A 218 21.06 -21.83 12.34
CA ALA A 218 19.63 -21.58 12.15
C ALA A 218 19.08 -20.67 13.25
N ALA A 219 19.47 -20.83 14.52
CA ALA A 219 19.12 -19.91 15.59
C ALA A 219 19.77 -18.53 15.41
N ALA A 220 20.96 -18.44 14.81
CA ALA A 220 21.57 -17.15 14.48
C ALA A 220 20.94 -16.49 13.23
N ALA A 221 20.38 -17.28 12.30
CA ALA A 221 19.75 -16.77 11.08
C ALA A 221 18.21 -16.59 11.19
N PHE A 222 17.56 -17.30 12.13
CA PHE A 222 16.11 -17.38 12.33
C PHE A 222 15.68 -17.11 13.78
N GLY A 223 16.60 -16.81 14.70
CA GLY A 223 16.32 -16.62 16.14
C GLY A 223 15.52 -15.38 16.52
N SER A 224 14.72 -14.85 15.60
CA SER A 224 13.70 -13.83 15.88
C SER A 224 12.36 -14.07 15.19
N ALA A 225 12.14 -15.25 14.58
CA ALA A 225 10.85 -15.62 14.01
C ALA A 225 10.27 -16.80 14.80
N ASP A 226 9.34 -16.49 15.70
CA ASP A 226 8.53 -17.46 16.43
C ASP A 226 7.61 -18.19 15.42
N PRO A 227 7.53 -19.53 15.40
CA PRO A 227 6.70 -20.23 14.43
C PRO A 227 5.24 -20.26 14.91
N GLY A 228 4.53 -19.14 14.73
CA GLY A 228 3.08 -19.06 14.76
C GLY A 228 2.50 -19.51 13.42
N PHE A 229 1.45 -20.32 13.47
CA PHE A 229 0.74 -20.87 12.31
C PHE A 229 0.14 -19.74 11.45
N GLY A 230 0.52 -19.69 10.17
CA GLY A 230 -0.13 -18.88 9.13
C GLY A 230 0.20 -19.51 7.78
N GLY A 231 -0.79 -19.64 6.90
CA GLY A 231 -0.62 -20.12 5.54
C GLY A 231 0.21 -19.13 4.71
N PRO A 232 0.47 -19.43 3.43
CA PRO A 232 1.21 -18.52 2.58
C PRO A 232 0.28 -17.52 1.91
N ASP A 233 0.16 -16.39 2.59
CA ASP A 233 -0.69 -15.23 2.29
C ASP A 233 -0.48 -14.68 0.88
N ASP A 234 -1.56 -14.12 0.32
CA ASP A 234 -1.51 -13.23 -0.83
C ASP A 234 -0.59 -12.06 -0.48
N ALA A 235 0.47 -11.87 -1.28
CA ALA A 235 1.54 -10.95 -0.93
C ALA A 235 1.00 -9.52 -0.78
N GLN A 236 1.16 -8.95 0.42
CA GLN A 236 0.96 -7.54 0.74
C GLN A 236 1.36 -6.63 -0.42
N VAL A 237 0.42 -5.78 -0.87
CA VAL A 237 0.62 -4.92 -2.04
C VAL A 237 0.80 -3.48 -1.56
N PRO A 238 1.97 -2.86 -1.79
CA PRO A 238 2.16 -1.44 -1.50
C PRO A 238 1.20 -0.61 -2.37
N GLU A 239 0.31 0.12 -1.73
CA GLU A 239 -0.67 0.97 -2.41
C GLU A 239 -0.16 2.40 -2.52
N TRP A 240 0.29 2.93 -1.38
CA TRP A 240 0.68 4.32 -1.25
C TRP A 240 1.88 4.45 -0.31
N SER A 241 2.69 5.49 -0.53
CA SER A 241 3.75 5.87 0.40
C SER A 241 3.74 7.37 0.50
N SER A 242 3.97 7.91 1.69
CA SER A 242 4.13 9.32 1.85
C SER A 242 5.34 9.81 1.10
N ASP A 243 5.24 11.09 0.92
CA ASP A 243 6.05 11.97 0.17
C ASP A 243 7.48 12.08 0.72
N ASP A 244 7.59 12.14 2.04
CA ASP A 244 8.83 12.13 2.81
C ASP A 244 9.35 10.70 3.12
N GLY A 245 8.57 9.67 2.76
CA GLY A 245 8.87 8.27 3.03
C GLY A 245 8.68 7.86 4.49
N HIS A 246 8.11 8.76 5.30
CA HIS A 246 7.86 8.54 6.72
C HIS A 246 6.63 7.68 6.97
N THR A 247 5.64 7.72 6.08
CA THR A 247 4.41 6.92 6.16
C THR A 247 4.30 5.98 4.95
N ASN A 248 3.85 4.75 5.12
CA ASN A 248 3.56 3.82 4.03
C ASN A 248 2.19 3.20 4.24
N VAL A 249 1.50 2.89 3.14
CA VAL A 249 0.21 2.23 3.15
C VAL A 249 0.26 0.98 2.29
N THR A 250 -0.11 -0.13 2.89
CA THR A 250 -0.11 -1.45 2.29
C THR A 250 -1.51 -2.02 2.40
N TRP A 251 -2.04 -2.54 1.30
CA TRP A 251 -3.29 -3.29 1.35
C TRP A 251 -3.02 -4.69 1.91
N LEU A 252 -3.77 -5.03 2.95
CA LEU A 252 -3.77 -6.33 3.58
C LEU A 252 -4.73 -7.21 2.77
N ALA A 253 -4.17 -7.81 1.71
CA ALA A 253 -4.91 -8.57 0.73
C ALA A 253 -5.37 -9.91 1.33
N GLY A 254 -6.64 -10.02 1.71
CA GLY A 254 -7.35 -11.28 1.89
C GLY A 254 -6.65 -12.34 2.74
N ASP A 255 -5.88 -11.93 3.76
CA ASP A 255 -5.44 -12.84 4.80
C ASP A 255 -6.63 -13.15 5.74
N ASP A 256 -6.76 -14.44 6.05
CA ASP A 256 -7.87 -15.06 6.78
C ASP A 256 -8.21 -14.31 8.08
N GLU A 257 -7.22 -13.65 8.69
CA GLU A 257 -7.35 -13.01 9.99
C GLU A 257 -7.97 -11.61 9.95
N TRP A 258 -7.76 -10.82 8.88
CA TRP A 258 -8.39 -9.49 8.73
C TRP A 258 -9.78 -9.58 8.10
N GLU A 259 -10.07 -10.66 7.37
CA GLU A 259 -11.44 -11.07 7.03
C GLU A 259 -12.30 -11.13 8.30
N GLY A 260 -11.76 -11.55 9.44
CA GLY A 260 -12.48 -11.54 10.72
C GLY A 260 -13.03 -10.19 11.16
N THR A 261 -12.29 -9.09 10.95
CA THR A 261 -12.79 -7.73 11.27
C THR A 261 -13.75 -7.24 10.18
N CYS A 262 -13.51 -7.61 8.93
CA CYS A 262 -14.39 -7.31 7.81
C CYS A 262 -15.75 -8.02 7.89
N ASP A 263 -15.76 -9.33 8.11
CA ASP A 263 -16.95 -10.17 8.31
C ASP A 263 -17.71 -9.82 9.59
N ALA A 264 -17.01 -9.24 10.58
CA ALA A 264 -17.61 -8.70 11.77
C ALA A 264 -18.24 -7.31 11.56
N THR A 265 -18.02 -6.68 10.42
CA THR A 265 -18.72 -5.43 10.11
C THR A 265 -20.17 -5.73 9.74
N PRO A 266 -21.16 -5.09 10.38
CA PRO A 266 -22.56 -5.30 10.05
C PRO A 266 -22.90 -4.84 8.62
N GLY A 267 -23.32 -5.77 7.74
CA GLY A 267 -23.89 -5.47 6.42
C GLY A 267 -23.52 -6.46 5.33
N ASP A 268 -23.99 -6.22 4.10
CA ASP A 268 -23.53 -6.89 2.87
C ASP A 268 -22.44 -6.05 2.15
N ALA A 269 -21.76 -5.16 2.90
CA ALA A 269 -20.79 -4.23 2.35
C ALA A 269 -19.48 -4.96 2.04
N ASN A 270 -18.78 -4.51 0.99
CA ASN A 270 -17.40 -4.90 0.78
C ASN A 270 -16.52 -4.25 1.84
N CYS A 271 -15.38 -4.88 2.11
CA CYS A 271 -14.46 -4.43 3.13
C CYS A 271 -13.01 -4.59 2.65
N ASP A 272 -12.22 -3.55 2.88
CA ASP A 272 -10.78 -3.52 2.63
C ASP A 272 -10.06 -3.11 3.93
N ALA A 273 -8.92 -3.75 4.20
CA ALA A 273 -8.04 -3.41 5.30
C ALA A 273 -6.70 -2.87 4.77
N TYR A 274 -6.25 -1.76 5.35
CA TYR A 274 -5.01 -1.08 4.98
C TYR A 274 -4.10 -0.92 6.19
N GLU A 275 -2.90 -1.45 6.11
CA GLU A 275 -1.84 -1.18 7.09
C GLU A 275 -1.16 0.15 6.75
N ILE A 276 -1.17 1.08 7.71
CA ILE A 276 -0.55 2.39 7.66
C ILE A 276 0.62 2.38 8.64
N ASP A 277 1.83 2.27 8.13
CA ASP A 277 3.06 2.37 8.90
C ASP A 277 3.56 3.81 8.90
N THR A 278 4.03 4.30 10.05
CA THR A 278 4.72 5.60 10.09
C THR A 278 5.79 5.66 11.17
N ASP A 279 6.87 6.42 10.93
CA ASP A 279 7.87 6.77 11.95
C ASP A 279 7.57 8.12 12.64
N GLU A 280 6.42 8.73 12.35
CA GLU A 280 5.95 9.98 12.96
C GLU A 280 4.64 9.79 13.73
N SER A 281 4.52 10.44 14.89
CA SER A 281 3.25 10.46 15.65
C SER A 281 2.47 11.72 15.29
N CYS A 282 1.27 11.57 14.76
CA CYS A 282 0.42 12.70 14.40
C CYS A 282 -1.05 12.29 14.34
N THR A 283 -1.95 13.27 14.23
CA THR A 283 -3.30 12.98 13.75
C THR A 283 -3.31 13.21 12.24
N ALA A 284 -3.56 12.14 11.49
CA ALA A 284 -3.52 12.13 10.04
C ALA A 284 -4.92 12.20 9.44
N VAL A 285 -5.00 12.83 8.26
CA VAL A 285 -6.13 12.77 7.35
C VAL A 285 -5.79 11.77 6.26
N VAL A 286 -6.56 10.70 6.16
CA VAL A 286 -6.42 9.64 5.14
C VAL A 286 -7.51 9.86 4.10
N THR A 287 -7.13 10.01 2.84
CA THR A 287 -8.08 10.11 1.72
C THR A 287 -8.31 8.72 1.15
N VAL A 288 -9.56 8.31 1.01
CA VAL A 288 -9.98 7.00 0.47
C VAL A 288 -10.87 7.23 -0.75
N GLY A 289 -10.49 6.62 -1.87
CA GLY A 289 -11.29 6.59 -3.09
C GLY A 289 -12.08 5.29 -3.18
N PHE A 290 -13.34 5.37 -3.57
CA PHE A 290 -14.20 4.20 -3.79
C PHE A 290 -14.60 4.13 -5.26
N PHE A 291 -14.51 2.94 -5.87
CA PHE A 291 -14.62 2.76 -7.32
C PHE A 291 -15.77 1.82 -7.68
N ALA A 292 -16.69 2.30 -8.52
CA ALA A 292 -17.86 1.52 -8.94
C ALA A 292 -17.49 0.23 -9.69
N GLY A 293 -16.40 0.25 -10.46
CA GLY A 293 -15.77 -0.91 -11.07
C GLY A 293 -14.29 -1.04 -10.72
N GLU A 294 -13.80 -2.28 -10.66
CA GLU A 294 -12.38 -2.60 -10.38
C GLU A 294 -11.38 -2.01 -11.40
N ASP A 295 -11.87 -1.63 -12.58
CA ASP A 295 -11.10 -1.09 -13.70
C ASP A 295 -11.39 0.41 -13.94
N ASP A 296 -12.10 1.08 -13.03
CA ASP A 296 -12.41 2.52 -13.18
C ASP A 296 -11.18 3.39 -12.85
N GLU A 297 -10.92 4.39 -13.70
CA GLU A 297 -9.76 5.31 -13.57
C GLU A 297 -9.98 6.38 -12.48
N GLU A 298 -11.23 6.74 -12.22
CA GLU A 298 -11.63 7.76 -11.24
C GLU A 298 -12.58 7.16 -10.20
N PRO A 299 -12.40 7.51 -8.91
CA PRO A 299 -13.31 7.04 -7.88
C PRO A 299 -14.70 7.65 -8.06
N SER A 300 -15.74 6.85 -7.87
CA SER A 300 -17.13 7.32 -7.85
C SER A 300 -17.42 8.23 -6.67
N ARG A 301 -16.68 8.07 -5.56
CA ARG A 301 -16.64 9.02 -4.45
C ARG A 301 -15.27 8.98 -3.77
N VAL A 302 -14.89 10.12 -3.19
CA VAL A 302 -13.70 10.25 -2.35
C VAL A 302 -14.14 10.71 -0.98
N GLU A 303 -13.59 10.09 0.05
CA GLU A 303 -13.83 10.49 1.43
C GLU A 303 -12.55 10.62 2.22
N GLU A 304 -12.64 11.32 3.34
CA GLU A 304 -11.52 11.51 4.25
C GLU A 304 -11.81 10.84 5.60
N ARG A 305 -10.77 10.29 6.22
CA ARG A 305 -10.77 9.75 7.58
C ARG A 305 -9.79 10.52 8.43
N THR A 306 -10.10 10.64 9.71
CA THR A 306 -9.16 11.23 10.67
C THR A 306 -8.71 10.13 11.61
N VAL A 307 -7.42 9.83 11.62
CA VAL A 307 -6.87 8.76 12.47
C VAL A 307 -5.70 9.30 13.27
N THR A 308 -5.52 8.79 14.48
CA THR A 308 -4.30 9.00 15.25
C THR A 308 -3.27 7.97 14.81
N LEU A 309 -2.14 8.42 14.29
CA LEU A 309 -0.98 7.58 13.99
C LEU A 309 0.04 7.69 15.13
N THR A 310 0.63 6.56 15.48
CA THR A 310 1.67 6.46 16.51
C THR A 310 2.96 6.03 15.83
N ALA A 311 4.06 6.74 16.08
CA ALA A 311 5.36 6.42 15.48
C ALA A 311 5.78 4.98 15.84
N ASP A 312 6.28 4.26 14.86
CA ASP A 312 6.73 2.87 14.95
C ASP A 312 5.63 1.90 15.44
N VAL A 313 4.35 2.28 15.30
CA VAL A 313 3.23 1.38 15.55
C VAL A 313 2.28 1.39 14.35
N PRO A 314 2.09 0.25 13.66
CA PRO A 314 1.18 0.16 12.53
C PRO A 314 -0.24 0.53 12.94
N LEU A 315 -0.96 1.22 12.05
CA LEU A 315 -2.40 1.40 12.14
C LEU A 315 -3.08 0.62 11.03
N VAL A 316 -4.03 -0.24 11.37
CA VAL A 316 -4.90 -0.88 10.38
C VAL A 316 -6.18 -0.07 10.24
N LEU A 317 -6.44 0.45 9.04
CA LEU A 317 -7.67 1.13 8.67
C LEU A 317 -8.59 0.15 7.95
N VAL A 318 -9.76 -0.10 8.52
CA VAL A 318 -10.79 -0.98 7.94
C VAL A 318 -11.91 -0.12 7.37
N GLU A 319 -12.05 -0.17 6.04
CA GLU A 319 -13.06 0.56 5.27
C GLU A 319 -14.20 -0.35 4.87
N ASN A 320 -15.42 0.14 5.05
CA ASN A 320 -16.64 -0.56 4.67
C ASN A 320 -17.38 0.25 3.59
N TYR A 321 -17.72 -0.39 2.47
CA TYR A 321 -18.20 0.30 1.29
C TYR A 321 -19.10 -0.55 0.39
N ASP A 322 -19.94 0.11 -0.41
CA ASP A 322 -20.88 -0.56 -1.32
C ASP A 322 -20.29 -0.69 -2.75
N GLU A 323 -19.22 0.04 -3.04
CA GLU A 323 -18.46 0.01 -4.29
C GLU A 323 -17.71 -1.31 -4.51
N ALA A 324 -17.17 -1.53 -5.72
CA ALA A 324 -16.45 -2.77 -6.02
C ALA A 324 -15.10 -2.87 -5.29
N VAL A 325 -14.42 -1.74 -5.09
CA VAL A 325 -13.09 -1.67 -4.47
C VAL A 325 -12.84 -0.30 -3.87
N SER A 326 -11.97 -0.23 -2.85
CA SER A 326 -11.43 1.02 -2.34
C SER A 326 -9.90 1.14 -2.56
N ASP A 327 -9.37 2.35 -2.41
CA ASP A 327 -7.93 2.63 -2.53
C ASP A 327 -7.55 3.81 -1.63
N VAL A 328 -6.41 3.72 -0.95
CA VAL A 328 -5.89 4.85 -0.18
C VAL A 328 -5.14 5.82 -1.10
N GLY A 329 -5.64 7.05 -1.17
CA GLY A 329 -5.15 8.08 -2.08
C GLY A 329 -4.01 8.94 -1.52
N ASP A 330 -4.13 9.39 -0.27
CA ASP A 330 -3.16 10.25 0.43
C ASP A 330 -3.28 10.09 1.95
N VAL A 331 -2.16 10.23 2.67
CA VAL A 331 -2.13 10.31 4.14
C VAL A 331 -1.30 11.51 4.53
N SER A 332 -1.91 12.48 5.20
CA SER A 332 -1.25 13.72 5.58
C SER A 332 -1.47 14.04 7.06
N CYS A 333 -0.39 14.36 7.78
CA CYS A 333 -0.48 14.81 9.16
C CYS A 333 -1.09 16.22 9.23
N ALA A 334 -2.15 16.39 10.01
CA ALA A 334 -2.78 17.67 10.23
C ALA A 334 -1.86 18.59 11.06
N THR A 335 -1.41 19.71 10.48
CA THR A 335 -0.40 20.59 11.08
C THR A 335 -0.96 21.65 12.04
N ASP A 336 -2.27 21.94 12.01
CA ASP A 336 -2.83 23.10 12.74
C ASP A 336 -4.20 22.80 13.38
N GLY A 337 -4.27 21.97 14.43
CA GLY A 337 -5.44 21.86 15.35
C GLY A 337 -6.80 21.45 14.76
N GLY A 338 -6.92 21.34 13.43
CA GLY A 338 -8.13 20.94 12.70
C GLY A 338 -8.43 19.44 12.80
N ALA A 339 -7.51 18.66 13.36
CA ALA A 339 -7.73 17.27 13.71
C ALA A 339 -8.44 17.10 15.08
N ASP A 340 -8.19 18.00 16.03
CA ASP A 340 -8.88 17.99 17.33
C ASP A 340 -10.37 18.32 17.18
N THR A 341 -10.75 19.05 16.12
CA THR A 341 -12.15 19.38 15.84
C THR A 341 -12.97 18.19 15.36
N ASP A 342 -12.33 17.17 14.77
CA ASP A 342 -13.01 15.96 14.32
C ASP A 342 -13.20 14.95 15.46
N ARG A 343 -12.52 15.15 16.61
CA ARG A 343 -12.63 14.24 17.75
C ARG A 343 -14.02 14.34 18.38
N VAL A 344 -14.70 13.20 18.46
CA VAL A 344 -16.02 13.09 19.06
C VAL A 344 -15.89 12.52 20.48
N SER A 345 -16.62 13.11 21.43
CA SER A 345 -16.76 12.55 22.78
C SER A 345 -17.72 11.36 22.74
N ALA A 346 -17.22 10.18 22.37
CA ALA A 346 -17.98 8.93 22.38
C ALA A 346 -17.63 8.08 23.61
N THR A 347 -18.61 7.33 24.13
CA THR A 347 -18.33 6.26 25.08
C THR A 347 -18.05 4.98 24.33
N GLN A 348 -16.97 4.29 24.69
CA GLN A 348 -16.62 2.98 24.17
C GLN A 348 -16.55 2.02 25.36
N ARG A 349 -17.35 0.95 25.35
CA ARG A 349 -17.39 -0.02 26.43
C ARG A 349 -17.28 -1.42 25.86
N ALA A 350 -16.24 -2.14 26.26
CA ALA A 350 -16.13 -3.56 25.96
C ALA A 350 -17.35 -4.29 26.53
N GLU A 351 -17.95 -5.14 25.72
CA GLU A 351 -19.08 -5.95 26.14
C GLU A 351 -18.58 -7.22 26.83
N ASP A 352 -19.16 -7.53 28.00
CA ASP A 352 -18.73 -8.68 28.80
C ASP A 352 -19.04 -10.01 28.07
N HIS A 353 -20.01 -9.99 27.15
CA HIS A 353 -20.43 -11.10 26.31
C HIS A 353 -20.75 -10.57 24.91
N VAL A 354 -20.19 -11.22 23.89
CA VAL A 354 -20.63 -11.07 22.50
C VAL A 354 -21.99 -11.77 22.41
N ASP A 355 -23.06 -11.02 22.13
CA ASP A 355 -24.43 -11.54 22.10
C ASP A 355 -24.60 -12.64 21.03
N ALA A 356 -25.66 -13.46 21.14
CA ALA A 356 -25.99 -14.49 20.16
C ALA A 356 -26.34 -13.95 18.74
N ASP A 357 -26.37 -12.62 18.60
CA ASP A 357 -26.59 -11.89 17.35
C ASP A 357 -25.28 -11.34 16.76
N ALA A 358 -24.13 -11.87 17.19
CA ALA A 358 -22.83 -11.55 16.60
C ALA A 358 -22.81 -11.89 15.10
N PRO A 359 -22.10 -11.10 14.28
CA PRO A 359 -21.88 -11.42 12.88
C PRO A 359 -21.20 -12.78 12.73
N GLU A 360 -21.51 -13.51 11.66
CA GLU A 360 -21.00 -14.89 11.43
C GLU A 360 -19.46 -14.96 11.49
N GLY A 361 -18.75 -13.90 11.08
CA GLY A 361 -17.28 -13.82 11.15
C GLY A 361 -16.69 -13.84 12.55
N CYS A 362 -17.45 -13.43 13.57
CA CYS A 362 -16.94 -13.38 14.95
C CYS A 362 -16.84 -14.75 15.63
N ASP A 363 -17.60 -15.73 15.17
CA ASP A 363 -17.53 -17.09 15.67
C ASP A 363 -16.28 -17.83 15.14
N GLU A 364 -15.85 -17.50 13.92
CA GLU A 364 -14.72 -18.15 13.24
C GLU A 364 -13.38 -17.46 13.52
N ALA A 365 -13.34 -16.12 13.45
CA ALA A 365 -12.10 -15.34 13.59
C ALA A 365 -11.87 -14.76 14.99
N HIS A 366 -12.83 -14.94 15.91
CA HIS A 366 -12.85 -14.36 17.25
C HIS A 366 -12.89 -12.83 17.26
N CYS A 367 -13.89 -12.26 17.93
CA CYS A 367 -14.02 -10.82 18.06
C CYS A 367 -14.17 -10.37 19.51
N VAL A 368 -13.81 -9.12 19.74
CA VAL A 368 -14.21 -8.33 20.90
C VAL A 368 -15.18 -7.24 20.45
N ALA A 369 -16.37 -7.20 21.04
CA ALA A 369 -17.38 -6.19 20.76
C ALA A 369 -17.23 -4.97 21.69
N PHE A 370 -17.40 -3.78 21.12
CA PHE A 370 -17.48 -2.52 21.85
C PHE A 370 -18.77 -1.79 21.50
N ALA A 371 -19.57 -1.49 22.52
CA ALA A 371 -20.70 -0.58 22.37
C ALA A 371 -20.20 0.86 22.31
N VAL A 372 -20.34 1.49 21.14
CA VAL A 372 -19.93 2.87 20.87
C VAL A 372 -21.15 3.77 20.83
N THR A 373 -21.20 4.80 21.68
CA THR A 373 -22.29 5.79 21.68
C THR A 373 -21.74 7.20 21.48
N ALA A 374 -22.15 7.85 20.41
CA ALA A 374 -21.79 9.23 20.09
C ALA A 374 -22.93 10.22 20.39
N PRO A 375 -22.63 11.49 20.76
CA PRO A 375 -23.64 12.51 21.03
C PRO A 375 -24.26 13.12 19.76
N ALA A 376 -23.63 12.92 18.60
CA ALA A 376 -24.04 13.43 17.30
C ALA A 376 -24.00 12.31 16.26
N ASP A 377 -24.76 12.48 15.18
CA ASP A 377 -24.73 11.57 14.04
C ASP A 377 -23.40 11.70 13.29
N CYS A 378 -22.86 10.58 12.84
CA CYS A 378 -21.68 10.51 11.98
C CYS A 378 -21.90 9.44 10.92
N ALA A 379 -21.79 9.80 9.64
CA ALA A 379 -22.00 8.84 8.55
C ALA A 379 -20.85 7.83 8.45
N ALA A 380 -19.61 8.25 8.73
CA ALA A 380 -18.41 7.43 8.68
C ALA A 380 -17.45 7.85 9.81
N ALA A 381 -17.68 7.33 11.02
CA ALA A 381 -16.79 7.57 12.14
C ALA A 381 -15.62 6.59 12.10
N ALA A 382 -14.39 7.06 12.31
CA ALA A 382 -13.27 6.16 12.56
C ALA A 382 -13.18 5.91 14.07
N VAL A 383 -13.49 4.68 14.48
CA VAL A 383 -13.42 4.22 15.87
C VAL A 383 -12.09 3.50 16.06
N GLN A 384 -11.19 4.10 16.84
CA GLN A 384 -9.85 3.59 17.03
C GLN A 384 -9.72 2.77 18.32
N PHE A 385 -8.94 1.70 18.24
CA PHE A 385 -8.53 0.82 19.33
C PHE A 385 -7.02 0.62 19.27
N ARG A 386 -6.39 0.39 20.42
CA ARG A 386 -5.06 -0.21 20.50
C ARG A 386 -5.22 -1.70 20.79
N VAL A 387 -4.56 -2.53 20.00
CA VAL A 387 -4.58 -3.97 20.12
C VAL A 387 -3.19 -4.46 20.54
N ASP A 388 -3.11 -5.09 21.71
CA ASP A 388 -1.91 -5.65 22.32
C ASP A 388 -1.76 -7.16 22.01
N ALA A 389 -2.26 -7.59 20.84
CA ALA A 389 -2.17 -8.94 20.30
C ALA A 389 -1.88 -8.89 18.80
N PRO A 390 -1.08 -9.82 18.24
CA PRO A 390 -0.84 -9.86 16.81
C PRO A 390 -2.10 -10.35 16.09
N ILE A 391 -2.42 -9.76 14.94
CA ILE A 391 -3.55 -10.16 14.08
C ILE A 391 -3.04 -10.30 12.65
N GLY A 392 -3.22 -11.48 12.07
CA GLY A 392 -2.70 -11.80 10.73
C GLY A 392 -1.21 -11.51 10.63
N THR A 393 -0.84 -10.73 9.62
CA THR A 393 0.54 -10.32 9.35
C THR A 393 1.02 -9.11 10.17
N VAL A 394 0.16 -8.47 10.98
CA VAL A 394 0.48 -7.25 11.74
C VAL A 394 0.87 -7.58 13.19
N ASP A 395 2.09 -7.18 13.55
CA ASP A 395 2.66 -7.42 14.88
C ASP A 395 1.94 -6.64 16.00
N ALA A 396 2.11 -7.10 17.25
CA ALA A 396 1.66 -6.37 18.44
C ALA A 396 2.76 -5.43 18.98
N PRO A 397 2.41 -4.24 19.51
CA PRO A 397 1.08 -3.64 19.47
C PRO A 397 0.79 -3.02 18.09
N HIS A 398 -0.48 -2.92 17.71
CA HIS A 398 -0.93 -2.09 16.58
C HIS A 398 -2.17 -1.27 16.96
N ASP A 399 -2.45 -0.22 16.20
CA ASP A 399 -3.73 0.49 16.26
C ASP A 399 -4.68 -0.09 15.21
N LEU A 400 -5.98 -0.09 15.50
CA LEU A 400 -7.04 -0.49 14.59
C LEU A 400 -8.07 0.63 14.52
N ALA A 401 -8.42 1.08 13.32
CA ALA A 401 -9.47 2.05 13.05
C ALA A 401 -10.58 1.40 12.22
N VAL A 402 -11.74 1.18 12.82
CA VAL A 402 -12.91 0.63 12.13
C VAL A 402 -13.84 1.77 11.71
N VAL A 403 -14.12 1.88 10.41
CA VAL A 403 -15.03 2.90 9.88
C VAL A 403 -16.47 2.41 9.95
N THR A 404 -17.30 3.14 10.70
CA THR A 404 -18.69 2.75 10.95
C THR A 404 -19.62 3.96 11.10
N PRO A 405 -20.88 3.88 10.65
CA PRO A 405 -21.88 4.91 10.92
C PRO A 405 -22.30 4.92 12.39
N LEU A 406 -22.26 6.09 13.02
CA LEU A 406 -22.75 6.32 14.39
C LEU A 406 -24.01 7.18 14.38
N ARG A 407 -24.97 6.84 15.23
CA ARG A 407 -26.21 7.62 15.40
C ARG A 407 -26.26 8.25 16.79
N ALA A 408 -26.69 9.50 16.85
CA ALA A 408 -26.75 10.28 18.08
C ALA A 408 -27.54 9.55 19.17
N GLY A 409 -26.86 9.29 20.30
CA GLY A 409 -27.44 8.67 21.49
C GLY A 409 -27.84 7.20 21.35
N LYS A 410 -27.45 6.52 20.25
CA LYS A 410 -27.64 5.09 20.06
C LYS A 410 -26.29 4.38 20.18
N ALA A 411 -26.28 3.26 20.91
CA ALA A 411 -25.15 2.35 20.89
C ALA A 411 -25.09 1.67 19.51
N THR A 412 -23.92 1.69 18.90
CA THR A 412 -23.55 0.91 17.73
C THR A 412 -22.45 -0.05 18.17
N ASP A 413 -22.60 -1.32 17.84
CA ASP A 413 -21.60 -2.33 18.16
C ASP A 413 -20.49 -2.27 17.11
N VAL A 414 -19.26 -2.18 17.58
CA VAL A 414 -18.06 -2.15 16.76
C VAL A 414 -17.18 -3.32 17.19
N PHE A 415 -16.78 -4.13 16.23
CA PHE A 415 -16.08 -5.37 16.48
C PHE A 415 -14.60 -5.22 16.12
N VAL A 416 -13.74 -5.77 16.97
CA VAL A 416 -12.32 -5.96 16.72
C VAL A 416 -12.10 -7.46 16.53
N GLY A 417 -11.92 -7.90 15.29
CA GLY A 417 -11.67 -9.31 14.94
C GLY A 417 -10.24 -9.74 15.22
N GLY A 418 -9.94 -11.04 15.09
CA GLY A 418 -8.59 -11.59 15.20
C GLY A 418 -8.07 -11.76 16.63
N THR A 419 -8.85 -11.37 17.65
CA THR A 419 -8.46 -11.51 19.07
C THR A 419 -9.60 -12.04 19.94
N ARG A 420 -9.24 -12.93 20.88
CA ARG A 420 -10.17 -13.59 21.81
C ARG A 420 -10.30 -12.86 23.15
N ASP A 421 -9.29 -12.08 23.52
CA ASP A 421 -9.15 -11.55 24.87
C ASP A 421 -9.46 -10.05 24.88
N ALA A 422 -10.61 -9.68 25.46
CA ALA A 422 -11.00 -8.28 25.59
C ALA A 422 -10.00 -7.43 26.40
N SER A 423 -9.10 -8.07 27.17
CA SER A 423 -7.99 -7.39 27.85
C SER A 423 -6.93 -6.85 26.90
N ASP A 424 -6.86 -7.39 25.68
CA ASP A 424 -5.86 -7.05 24.68
C ASP A 424 -6.33 -5.90 23.79
N VAL A 425 -7.58 -5.44 23.95
CA VAL A 425 -8.15 -4.33 23.17
C VAL A 425 -8.46 -3.17 24.10
N VAL A 426 -7.78 -2.05 23.86
CA VAL A 426 -7.96 -0.80 24.61
C VAL A 426 -8.64 0.23 23.72
N ALA A 427 -9.78 0.76 24.19
CA ALA A 427 -10.49 1.83 23.50
C ALA A 427 -9.60 3.07 23.31
N GLY A 428 -9.52 3.55 22.07
CA GLY A 428 -8.77 4.74 21.68
C GLY A 428 -9.67 5.97 21.52
N GLY A 429 -9.53 6.66 20.39
CA GLY A 429 -10.33 7.82 20.02
C GLY A 429 -11.48 7.47 19.07
N VAL A 430 -12.49 8.34 19.01
CA VAL A 430 -13.48 8.34 17.92
C VAL A 430 -13.37 9.67 17.21
N THR A 431 -13.25 9.64 15.90
CA THR A 431 -13.25 10.84 15.06
C THR A 431 -14.40 10.78 14.07
N CYS A 432 -14.88 11.95 13.68
CA CYS A 432 -15.92 12.13 12.69
C CYS A 432 -15.57 13.34 11.84
N ARG A 433 -15.07 13.08 10.62
CA ARG A 433 -14.83 14.12 9.63
C ARG A 433 -16.03 14.15 8.69
N ALA A 434 -16.63 15.32 8.53
CA ALA A 434 -17.63 15.50 7.49
C ALA A 434 -16.92 15.62 6.14
N THR A 435 -17.29 14.80 5.16
CA THR A 435 -16.86 14.99 3.78
C THR A 435 -17.42 16.32 3.28
N GLU A 436 -16.57 17.22 2.81
CA GLU A 436 -17.05 18.37 2.04
C GLU A 436 -17.65 17.84 0.74
N ASP A 437 -18.97 17.96 0.60
CA ASP A 437 -19.72 17.67 -0.62
C ASP A 437 -19.08 18.49 -1.75
N THR A 438 -18.21 17.87 -2.55
CA THR A 438 -17.62 18.49 -3.74
C THR A 438 -18.69 18.52 -4.84
N GLY A 439 -19.60 19.48 -4.67
CA GLY A 439 -20.40 20.13 -5.69
C GLY A 439 -20.85 19.25 -6.86
N SER A 440 -22.06 18.72 -6.74
CA SER A 440 -22.90 18.44 -7.89
C SER A 440 -23.04 19.70 -8.75
N THR A 441 -22.20 19.83 -9.77
CA THR A 441 -22.42 20.78 -10.86
C THR A 441 -23.43 20.16 -11.82
N GLN A 442 -24.71 20.26 -11.45
CA GLN A 442 -25.76 20.36 -12.45
C GLN A 442 -25.43 21.50 -13.40
N SER A 443 -25.34 21.20 -14.69
CA SER A 443 -25.49 22.18 -15.76
C SER A 443 -26.34 21.59 -16.87
N SER A 444 -27.65 21.83 -16.72
CA SER A 444 -28.68 22.18 -17.73
C SER A 444 -28.58 21.65 -19.15
#